data_AF-A0AAV1ZHG7-F1
#
_entry.id   AF-A0AAV1ZHG7-F1
#
_cell.length_a   1.000
_cell.length_b   1.000
_cell.length_c   1.000
_cell.angle_alpha   90.00
_cell.angle_beta   90.00
_cell.angle_gamma   90.00
#
_symmetry.space_group_name_H-M   'P 1'
#
loop_
_entity.id
_entity.type
_entity.pdbx_description
1 polymer ?
#
loop_
_entity_poly.entity_id
_entity_poly.type
_entity_poly.pdbx_seq_one_letter_code
_entity_poly.pdbx_strand_id
1 'polypeptide(L)'
;MTFVSSSYKKLFICDVRKEIDKFQKEVVYSEVSRTILKAQIMGFITGMKRFHQRTFYTVDDGTGALDCILWQNEPAVQDKIMALKEDLNSGRSALSPDLKSCAQSLLKKAETSTVIEEELYTHGDVMYCLGNVKMFRGNPKLDIHYHSFNNLKIKNQM
;
A
#
# COMPACT_ATOMS: atom_id res chain seq x y z
N MET A 1 24.10 -18.23 -3.03
CA MET A 1 23.19 -17.53 -3.96
C MET A 1 23.15 -16.07 -3.57
N THR A 2 23.86 -15.22 -4.29
CA THR A 2 23.83 -13.77 -4.12
C THR A 2 22.53 -13.25 -4.73
N PHE A 3 21.61 -12.79 -3.88
CA PHE A 3 20.42 -12.05 -4.34
C PHE A 3 20.90 -10.71 -4.88
N VAL A 4 21.15 -10.64 -6.19
CA VAL A 4 21.30 -9.36 -6.89
C VAL A 4 20.04 -8.58 -6.57
N SER A 5 20.19 -7.45 -5.86
CA SER A 5 19.09 -6.54 -5.57
C SER A 5 18.59 -6.00 -6.90
N SER A 6 17.62 -6.69 -7.49
CA SER A 6 17.04 -6.24 -8.76
C SER A 6 16.33 -4.92 -8.51
N SER A 7 16.66 -3.93 -9.32
CA SER A 7 15.98 -2.65 -9.35
C SER A 7 14.56 -2.82 -9.87
N TYR A 8 13.65 -1.91 -9.51
CA TYR A 8 12.30 -1.88 -10.08
C TYR A 8 12.38 -1.54 -11.56
N LYS A 9 11.76 -2.36 -12.41
CA LYS A 9 11.66 -2.10 -13.86
C LYS A 9 10.45 -1.22 -14.15
N LYS A 10 10.65 -0.12 -14.88
CA LYS A 10 9.55 0.70 -15.41
C LYS A 10 8.89 -0.05 -16.55
N LEU A 11 7.62 -0.40 -16.41
CA LEU A 11 6.91 -1.23 -17.38
C LEU A 11 5.49 -0.71 -17.59
N PHE A 12 4.99 -0.90 -18.80
CA PHE A 12 3.55 -0.89 -19.04
C PHE A 12 2.91 -2.13 -18.44
N ILE A 13 1.64 -2.05 -18.05
CA ILE A 13 0.90 -3.15 -17.43
C ILE A 13 0.78 -4.34 -18.39
N CYS A 14 0.63 -4.10 -19.70
CA CYS A 14 0.64 -5.19 -20.67
C CYS A 14 1.97 -5.96 -20.69
N ASP A 15 3.10 -5.28 -20.48
CA ASP A 15 4.42 -5.92 -20.45
C ASP A 15 4.66 -6.66 -19.14
N VAL A 16 4.11 -6.15 -18.02
CA VAL A 16 4.07 -6.91 -16.75
C VAL A 16 3.39 -8.26 -16.96
N ARG A 17 2.25 -8.29 -17.67
CA ARG A 17 1.52 -9.54 -17.98
C ARG A 17 2.33 -10.49 -18.87
N LYS A 18 2.97 -9.97 -19.92
CA LYS A 18 3.85 -10.80 -20.79
C LYS A 18 5.00 -11.42 -20.01
N GLU A 19 5.60 -10.70 -19.06
CA GLU A 19 6.65 -11.25 -18.20
C GLU A 19 6.10 -12.37 -17.29
N ILE A 20 4.92 -12.19 -16.70
CA ILE A 20 4.26 -13.23 -15.90
C ILE A 20 3.99 -14.49 -16.75
N ASP A 21 3.53 -14.34 -17.98
CA ASP A 21 3.22 -15.47 -18.87
C ASP A 21 4.48 -16.28 -19.21
N LYS A 22 5.65 -15.64 -19.30
CA LYS A 22 6.93 -16.34 -19.44
C LYS A 22 7.23 -17.20 -18.21
N PHE A 23 7.05 -16.63 -17.02
CA PHE A 23 7.27 -17.34 -15.75
C PHE A 23 6.28 -18.51 -15.53
N GLN A 24 5.02 -18.37 -15.92
CA GLN A 24 4.02 -19.45 -15.78
C GLN A 24 4.36 -20.69 -16.62
N LYS A 25 4.99 -20.51 -17.78
CA LYS A 25 5.43 -21.63 -18.62
C LYS A 25 6.59 -22.43 -18.00
N GLU A 26 7.33 -21.83 -17.08
CA GLU A 26 8.53 -22.41 -16.49
C GLU A 26 8.31 -23.01 -15.09
N VAL A 27 7.23 -22.64 -14.38
CA VAL A 27 7.03 -23.01 -12.97
C VAL A 27 5.72 -23.79 -12.78
N VAL A 28 5.85 -25.07 -12.41
CA VAL A 28 4.76 -25.88 -11.86
C VAL A 28 4.31 -25.27 -10.53
N TYR A 29 3.02 -24.95 -10.41
CA TYR A 29 2.42 -24.22 -9.30
C TYR A 29 2.87 -24.72 -7.92
N SER A 30 3.83 -24.04 -7.30
CA SER A 30 4.01 -24.12 -5.84
C SER A 30 3.07 -23.10 -5.20
N GLU A 31 2.31 -23.49 -4.17
CA GLU A 31 1.35 -22.64 -3.45
C GLU A 31 1.96 -21.39 -2.80
N VAL A 32 3.29 -21.30 -2.77
CA VAL A 32 4.02 -20.17 -2.21
C VAL A 32 4.12 -19.03 -3.23
N SER A 33 3.52 -17.89 -2.89
CA SER A 33 3.57 -16.62 -3.64
C SER A 33 5.01 -16.08 -3.73
N ARG A 34 5.78 -16.57 -4.70
CA ARG A 34 7.09 -16.01 -5.04
C ARG A 34 6.93 -14.72 -5.84
N THR A 35 7.79 -13.74 -5.55
CA THR A 35 7.90 -12.53 -6.37
C THR A 35 8.39 -12.91 -7.76
N ILE A 36 7.63 -12.52 -8.77
CA ILE A 36 7.96 -12.74 -10.19
C ILE A 36 8.90 -11.65 -10.68
N LEU A 37 8.50 -10.39 -10.48
CA LEU A 37 9.32 -9.24 -10.85
C LEU A 37 9.06 -8.05 -9.93
N LYS A 38 10.02 -7.14 -9.85
CA LYS A 38 9.87 -5.83 -9.22
C LYS A 38 9.50 -4.81 -10.29
N ALA A 39 8.29 -4.26 -10.19
CA ALA A 39 7.73 -3.36 -11.19
C ALA A 39 7.55 -1.95 -10.64
N GLN A 40 7.73 -0.98 -11.53
CA GLN A 40 7.30 0.38 -11.38
C GLN A 40 6.26 0.65 -12.48
N ILE A 41 5.04 1.02 -12.08
CA ILE A 41 3.93 1.31 -12.99
C ILE A 41 3.28 2.67 -12.65
N MET A 42 2.58 3.24 -13.61
CA MET A 42 1.80 4.47 -13.45
C MET A 42 0.51 4.36 -14.24
N GLY A 43 -0.62 4.72 -13.64
CA GLY A 43 -1.91 4.66 -14.32
C GLY A 43 -3.02 5.30 -13.50
N PHE A 44 -4.24 5.28 -14.04
CA PHE A 44 -5.43 5.81 -13.38
C PHE A 44 -6.08 4.74 -12.51
N ILE A 45 -6.59 5.15 -11.36
CA ILE A 45 -7.38 4.26 -10.50
C ILE A 45 -8.78 4.12 -11.09
N THR A 46 -9.08 2.92 -11.59
CA THR A 46 -10.38 2.57 -12.17
C THR A 46 -11.26 1.75 -11.22
N GLY A 47 -10.67 1.17 -10.18
CA GLY A 47 -11.35 0.34 -9.17
C GLY A 47 -10.74 0.50 -7.79
N MET A 48 -11.56 0.42 -6.74
CA MET A 48 -11.06 0.43 -5.36
C MET A 48 -11.89 -0.48 -4.46
N LYS A 49 -11.22 -1.31 -3.64
CA LYS A 49 -11.85 -2.13 -2.59
C LYS A 49 -11.02 -2.05 -1.32
N ARG A 50 -11.63 -1.52 -0.25
CA ARG A 50 -11.00 -1.37 1.07
C ARG A 50 -11.28 -2.59 1.94
N PHE A 51 -10.25 -3.03 2.65
CA PHE A 51 -10.31 -4.06 3.69
C PHE A 51 -9.56 -3.54 4.91
N HIS A 52 -9.81 -4.16 6.06
CA HIS A 52 -9.26 -3.72 7.35
C HIS A 52 -7.72 -3.64 7.45
N GLN A 53 -6.99 -4.32 6.58
CA GLN A 53 -5.51 -4.35 6.62
C GLN A 53 -4.87 -3.92 5.30
N ARG A 54 -5.69 -3.64 4.28
CA ARG A 54 -5.21 -3.41 2.92
C ARG A 54 -6.26 -2.77 2.04
N THR A 55 -5.82 -2.00 1.08
CA THR A 55 -6.66 -1.50 -0.01
C THR A 55 -6.21 -2.09 -1.33
N PHE A 56 -7.17 -2.55 -2.13
CA PHE A 56 -6.94 -2.91 -3.53
C PHE A 56 -7.30 -1.73 -4.40
N TYR A 57 -6.36 -1.34 -5.26
CA TYR A 57 -6.56 -0.39 -6.34
C TYR A 57 -6.46 -1.15 -7.66
N THR A 58 -7.45 -1.04 -8.52
CA THR A 58 -7.31 -1.46 -9.92
C THR A 58 -6.77 -0.27 -10.68
N VAL A 59 -5.56 -0.40 -11.21
CA VAL A 59 -4.82 0.66 -11.92
C VAL A 59 -4.80 0.33 -13.40
N ASP A 60 -5.12 1.29 -14.27
CA ASP A 60 -5.14 1.17 -15.72
C ASP A 60 -4.22 2.22 -16.36
N ASP A 61 -3.28 1.78 -17.20
CA ASP A 61 -2.32 2.65 -17.91
C ASP A 61 -2.64 2.83 -19.41
N GLY A 62 -3.82 2.37 -19.85
CA GLY A 62 -4.25 2.35 -21.25
C GLY A 62 -3.76 1.14 -22.04
N THR A 63 -2.81 0.36 -21.51
CA THR A 63 -2.35 -0.90 -22.10
C THR A 63 -2.94 -2.13 -21.40
N GLY A 64 -3.47 -1.95 -20.19
CA GLY A 64 -4.20 -2.95 -19.44
C GLY A 64 -4.41 -2.52 -18.00
N ALA A 65 -5.15 -3.34 -17.25
CA ALA A 65 -5.40 -3.12 -15.83
C ALA A 65 -4.65 -4.12 -14.93
N LEU A 66 -4.24 -3.68 -13.74
CA LEU A 66 -3.60 -4.52 -12.72
C LEU A 66 -4.12 -4.18 -11.33
N ASP A 67 -4.41 -5.20 -10.54
CA ASP A 67 -4.72 -5.02 -9.11
C ASP A 67 -3.42 -4.73 -8.34
N CYS A 68 -3.38 -3.59 -7.67
CA CYS A 68 -2.32 -3.17 -6.78
C CYS A 68 -2.81 -3.20 -5.33
N ILE A 69 -2.03 -3.81 -4.44
CA ILE A 69 -2.36 -3.99 -3.04
C ILE A 69 -1.50 -3.04 -2.22
N LEU A 70 -2.14 -2.12 -1.52
CA LEU A 70 -1.50 -1.29 -0.51
C LEU A 70 -1.81 -1.89 0.86
N TRP A 71 -0.79 -2.38 1.56
CA TRP A 71 -0.95 -2.83 2.94
C TRP A 71 -0.94 -1.64 3.88
N GLN A 72 -1.88 -1.63 4.81
CA GLN A 72 -1.90 -0.65 5.88
C GLN A 72 -0.90 -1.07 6.94
N ASN A 73 -0.17 -0.11 7.48
CA ASN A 73 0.67 -0.34 8.65
C ASN A 73 -0.23 -0.65 9.85
N GLU A 74 -0.30 -1.94 10.19
CA GLU A 74 -0.96 -2.63 11.31
C GLU A 74 -2.15 -1.96 12.05
N PRO A 75 -3.35 -2.59 12.04
CA PRO A 75 -4.42 -2.30 12.99
C PRO A 75 -4.05 -2.60 14.47
N ALA A 76 -3.07 -3.47 14.72
CA ALA A 76 -2.67 -3.86 16.07
C ALA A 76 -2.11 -2.68 16.89
N VAL A 77 -1.63 -1.63 16.23
CA VAL A 77 -1.19 -0.41 16.88
C VAL A 77 -2.39 0.50 17.19
N GLN A 78 -3.45 0.49 16.36
CA GLN A 78 -4.62 1.35 16.56
C GLN A 78 -5.42 1.00 17.81
N ASP A 79 -5.68 -0.28 18.06
CA ASP A 79 -6.39 -0.69 19.27
C ASP A 79 -5.59 -0.33 20.53
N LYS A 80 -4.26 -0.47 20.47
CA LYS A 80 -3.34 -0.08 21.55
C LYS A 80 -3.24 1.43 21.71
N ILE A 81 -3.27 2.20 20.62
CA ILE A 81 -3.35 3.67 20.62
C ILE A 81 -4.66 4.12 21.27
N MET A 82 -5.80 3.52 20.89
CA MET A 82 -7.11 3.84 21.48
C MET A 82 -7.16 3.51 22.98
N ALA A 83 -6.67 2.33 23.39
CA ALA A 83 -6.58 1.96 24.80
C ALA A 83 -5.68 2.94 25.59
N LEU A 84 -4.50 3.27 25.05
CA LEU A 84 -3.59 4.25 25.66
C LEU A 84 -4.22 5.65 25.76
N LYS A 85 -5.00 6.05 24.76
CA LYS A 85 -5.73 7.33 24.74
C LYS A 85 -6.81 7.37 25.82
N GLU A 86 -7.55 6.29 25.99
CA GLU A 86 -8.56 6.17 27.05
C GLU A 86 -7.91 6.20 28.45
N ASP A 87 -6.79 5.50 28.64
CA ASP A 87 -6.04 5.50 29.90
C ASP A 87 -5.45 6.88 30.25
N LEU A 88 -4.95 7.62 29.26
CA LEU A 88 -4.42 8.98 29.47
C LEU A 88 -5.52 10.00 29.80
N ASN A 89 -6.70 9.85 29.19
CA ASN A 89 -7.84 10.77 29.34
C ASN A 89 -8.69 10.48 30.58
N SER A 90 -8.80 9.22 30.99
CA SER A 90 -9.61 8.81 32.16
C SER A 90 -9.01 9.25 33.50
N GLY A 91 -7.78 9.78 33.51
CA GLY A 91 -7.12 10.26 34.73
C GLY A 91 -6.74 9.15 35.72
N ARG A 92 -6.97 7.88 35.36
CA ARG A 92 -6.62 6.68 36.16
C ARG A 92 -5.13 6.32 36.09
N SER A 93 -4.42 6.92 35.15
CA SER A 93 -2.99 6.76 34.97
C SER A 93 -2.21 7.30 36.17
N ALA A 94 -1.49 6.42 36.88
CA ALA A 94 -0.56 6.76 37.97
C ALA A 94 0.76 7.40 37.46
N LEU A 95 0.81 7.84 36.20
CA LEU A 95 2.00 8.44 35.61
C LEU A 95 2.24 9.84 36.18
N SER A 96 3.52 10.17 36.35
CA SER A 96 3.92 11.54 36.68
C SER A 96 3.54 12.52 35.55
N PRO A 97 3.41 13.83 35.84
CA PRO A 97 3.08 14.84 34.84
C PRO A 97 4.01 14.82 33.62
N ASP A 98 5.31 14.62 33.84
CA ASP A 98 6.32 14.59 32.78
C ASP A 98 6.17 13.36 31.87
N LEU A 99 5.88 12.19 32.47
CA LEU A 99 5.63 10.97 31.71
C LEU A 99 4.31 11.04 30.94
N LYS A 100 3.29 11.69 31.49
CA LYS A 100 2.00 11.92 30.82
C LYS A 100 2.18 12.80 29.58
N SER A 101 2.97 13.88 29.69
CA SER A 101 3.34 14.76 28.58
C SER A 101 4.12 14.02 27.48
N CYS A 102 5.07 13.17 27.87
CA CYS A 102 5.83 12.34 26.95
C CYS A 102 4.92 11.33 26.20
N ALA A 103 4.05 10.63 26.93
CA ALA A 103 3.11 9.66 26.36
C ALA A 103 2.12 10.31 25.38
N GLN A 104 1.60 11.50 25.70
CA GLN A 104 0.74 12.27 24.80
C GLN A 104 1.47 12.70 23.51
N SER A 105 2.75 13.08 23.62
CA SER A 105 3.57 13.44 22.45
C SER A 105 3.83 12.23 21.54
N LEU A 106 4.06 11.05 22.12
CA LEU A 106 4.20 9.79 21.38
C LEU A 106 2.87 9.36 20.74
N LEU A 107 1.75 9.49 21.46
CA LEU A 107 0.40 9.21 20.95
C LEU A 107 0.08 10.09 19.74
N LYS A 108 0.32 11.40 19.85
CA LYS A 108 0.12 12.35 18.74
C LYS A 108 0.97 11.98 17.52
N LYS A 109 2.21 11.54 17.75
CA LYS A 109 3.10 11.06 16.67
C LYS A 109 2.57 9.78 16.02
N ALA A 110 2.00 8.86 16.80
CA ALA A 110 1.43 7.61 16.33
C ALA A 110 0.08 7.80 15.59
N GLU A 111 -0.77 8.71 16.06
CA GLU A 111 -2.02 9.11 15.38
C GLU A 111 -1.72 9.78 14.03
N THR A 112 -0.70 10.64 13.97
CA THR A 112 -0.28 11.29 12.71
C THR A 112 0.21 10.27 11.67
N SER A 113 0.82 9.17 12.12
CA SER A 113 1.29 8.09 11.23
C SER A 113 0.19 7.15 10.75
N THR A 114 -0.98 7.14 11.39
CA THR A 114 -2.03 6.14 11.12
C THR A 114 -3.25 6.69 10.38
N VAL A 115 -3.44 8.01 10.34
CA VAL A 115 -4.65 8.63 9.75
C VAL A 115 -4.59 8.84 8.23
N ILE A 116 -3.47 8.65 7.53
CA ILE A 116 -3.29 9.37 6.26
C ILE A 116 -3.43 8.55 4.96
N GLU A 117 -3.33 7.21 4.96
CA GLU A 117 -3.27 6.47 3.68
C GLU A 117 -4.62 6.02 3.08
N GLU A 118 -5.67 5.85 3.88
CA GLU A 118 -6.97 5.32 3.41
C GLU A 118 -7.77 6.31 2.55
N GLU A 119 -7.47 7.61 2.65
CA GLU A 119 -8.16 8.72 1.96
C GLU A 119 -7.32 9.37 0.85
N LEU A 120 -6.11 8.87 0.57
CA LEU A 120 -5.20 9.51 -0.41
C LEU A 120 -5.70 9.44 -1.85
N TYR A 121 -6.48 8.42 -2.18
CA TYR A 121 -6.84 8.11 -3.54
C TYR A 121 -8.35 7.96 -3.74
N THR A 122 -8.79 8.47 -4.87
CA THR A 122 -10.15 8.38 -5.39
C THR A 122 -10.15 7.81 -6.82
N HIS A 123 -11.32 7.43 -7.32
CA HIS A 123 -11.45 7.01 -8.71
C HIS A 123 -11.03 8.14 -9.66
N GLY A 124 -10.22 7.80 -10.66
CA GLY A 124 -9.69 8.75 -11.63
C GLY A 124 -8.35 9.39 -11.23
N ASP A 125 -7.89 9.21 -10.00
CA ASP A 125 -6.56 9.69 -9.61
C ASP A 125 -5.45 8.92 -10.32
N VAL A 126 -4.36 9.62 -10.63
CA VAL A 126 -3.14 8.99 -11.15
C VAL A 126 -2.33 8.45 -9.99
N MET A 127 -2.07 7.15 -10.01
CA MET A 127 -1.26 6.46 -9.04
C MET A 127 0.07 6.05 -9.65
N TYR A 128 1.16 6.33 -8.95
CA TYR A 128 2.48 5.84 -9.28
C TYR A 128 2.88 4.81 -8.22
N CYS A 129 3.19 3.58 -8.64
CA CYS A 129 3.42 2.44 -7.75
C CYS A 129 4.77 1.77 -8.02
N LEU A 130 5.47 1.39 -6.96
CA LEU A 130 6.62 0.49 -6.97
C LEU A 130 6.31 -0.69 -6.08
N GLY A 131 6.49 -1.90 -6.60
CA GLY A 131 6.12 -3.09 -5.84
C GLY A 131 6.59 -4.40 -6.43
N ASN A 132 6.28 -5.47 -5.71
CA ASN A 132 6.54 -6.83 -6.13
C ASN A 132 5.31 -7.38 -6.85
N VAL A 133 5.48 -7.81 -8.10
CA VAL A 133 4.43 -8.54 -8.82
C VAL A 133 4.47 -10.00 -8.37
N LYS A 134 3.32 -10.49 -7.90
CA LYS A 134 3.11 -11.84 -7.37
C LYS A 134 1.87 -12.45 -8.00
N MET A 135 1.81 -13.78 -8.07
CA MET A 135 0.60 -14.49 -8.44
C MET A 135 -0.22 -14.82 -7.19
N PHE A 136 -1.50 -14.47 -7.20
CA PHE A 136 -2.43 -14.81 -6.14
C PHE A 136 -3.69 -15.42 -6.74
N ARG A 137 -3.91 -16.72 -6.49
CA ARG A 137 -5.06 -17.48 -7.00
C ARG A 137 -5.23 -17.32 -8.52
N GLY A 138 -4.15 -17.53 -9.28
CA GLY A 138 -4.15 -17.42 -10.74
C GLY A 138 -4.20 -15.99 -11.28
N ASN A 139 -4.23 -14.96 -10.43
CA ASN A 139 -4.29 -13.57 -10.87
C ASN A 139 -3.02 -12.81 -10.46
N PRO A 140 -2.40 -12.05 -11.37
CA PRO A 140 -1.25 -11.23 -11.00
C PRO A 140 -1.68 -10.01 -10.20
N LYS A 141 -0.91 -9.71 -9.16
CA LYS A 141 -1.12 -8.54 -8.30
C LYS A 141 0.20 -7.87 -7.99
N LEU A 142 0.19 -6.54 -7.89
CA LEU A 142 1.35 -5.76 -7.47
C LEU A 142 1.23 -5.42 -5.98
N ASP A 143 2.15 -5.95 -5.19
CA ASP A 143 2.28 -5.67 -3.77
C ASP A 143 3.06 -4.36 -3.60
N ILE A 144 2.37 -3.27 -3.25
CA ILE A 144 2.92 -1.91 -3.24
C ILE A 144 3.87 -1.76 -2.05
N HIS A 145 5.10 -1.33 -2.33
CA HIS A 145 6.09 -0.95 -1.32
C HIS A 145 6.28 0.56 -1.23
N TYR A 146 6.08 1.26 -2.34
CA TYR A 146 6.12 2.71 -2.40
C TYR A 146 5.07 3.19 -3.39
N HIS A 147 4.38 4.25 -3.04
CA HIS A 147 3.50 4.95 -3.95
C HIS A 147 3.67 6.46 -3.82
N SER A 148 3.34 7.18 -4.88
CA SER A 148 3.18 8.62 -4.84
C SER A 148 1.93 9.05 -5.58
N PHE A 149 1.37 10.15 -5.11
CA PHE A 149 0.21 10.80 -5.66
C PHE A 149 0.63 12.15 -6.24
N ASN A 150 0.35 12.36 -7.52
CA ASN A 150 0.46 13.69 -8.13
C ASN A 150 -0.93 14.31 -8.12
N ASN A 151 -1.14 15.25 -7.19
CA ASN A 151 -2.35 16.02 -7.06
C ASN A 151 -2.43 17.08 -8.18
N LEU A 152 -2.53 16.63 -9.44
CA LEU A 152 -2.90 17.49 -10.56
C LEU A 152 -4.40 17.74 -10.47
N LYS A 153 -4.83 18.48 -9.43
CA LYS A 153 -6.14 19.11 -9.44
C LYS A 153 -6.10 20.14 -10.56
N ILE A 154 -6.54 19.72 -11.75
CA ILE A 154 -6.92 20.64 -12.81
C ILE A 154 -8.03 21.49 -12.19
N LYS A 155 -7.65 22.68 -11.71
CA LYS A 155 -8.62 23.69 -11.31
C LYS A 155 -9.36 24.06 -12.59
N ASN A 156 -10.48 23.40 -12.83
CA ASN A 156 -11.46 23.87 -13.80
C ASN A 156 -11.94 25.22 -13.27
N GLN A 157 -11.32 26.30 -13.76
CA GLN A 157 -11.93 27.61 -13.76
C GLN A 157 -13.08 27.54 -14.77
N MET A 158 -14.29 27.28 -14.27
CA MET A 158 -15.53 27.76 -14.90
C MET A 158 -15.93 29.06 -14.24
#